data_AF-A0A7R9Y083-F1
#
_entry.id   AF-A0A7R9Y083-F1
#
_cell.length_a   1.000
_cell.length_b   1.000
_cell.length_c   1.000
_cell.angle_alpha   90.00
_cell.angle_beta   90.00
_cell.angle_gamma   90.00
#
_symmetry.space_group_name_H-M   'P 1'
#
loop_
_entity.id
_entity.type
_entity.pdbx_description
1 polymer ?
#
loop_
_entity_poly.entity_id
_entity_poly.type
_entity_poly.pdbx_seq_one_letter_code
_entity_poly.pdbx_strand_id
1 'polypeptide(L)'
;ERAIGTVLSKARRANVRVIDVRATSAVVYPGLADYHTHVVAGGMLLTGRKVDLSGVSTKTEFVAAVKDAAGALEPGEWMLGGGWDASAFAAGEGPKRAWLDGALGSSVPALLHSHDMHSAVASSAALDAAGVDDGAVDPPGGSYARD
;
A
#
# COMPACT_ATOMS: atom_id res chain seq x y z
N GLU A 1 7.05 41.37 -12.06
CA GLU A 1 6.95 42.01 -10.72
C GLU A 1 6.09 41.11 -9.84
N ARG A 2 6.63 40.51 -8.76
CA ARG A 2 5.83 39.75 -7.78
C ARG A 2 5.58 40.69 -6.59
N ALA A 3 4.32 41.02 -6.32
CA ALA A 3 3.98 41.97 -5.26
C ALA A 3 3.48 41.22 -4.01
N ILE A 4 4.22 41.34 -2.92
CA ILE A 4 3.78 41.02 -1.55
C ILE A 4 3.76 42.36 -0.82
N GLY A 5 2.64 42.74 -0.22
CA GLY A 5 2.49 44.05 0.42
C GLY A 5 1.05 44.34 0.85
N THR A 6 0.79 45.56 1.32
CA THR A 6 -0.52 45.98 1.81
C THR A 6 -1.54 46.01 0.67
N VAL A 7 -2.64 45.25 0.85
CA VAL A 7 -3.64 44.81 -0.14
C VAL A 7 -4.28 45.92 -1.00
N LEU A 8 -4.19 47.20 -0.61
CA LEU A 8 -5.07 48.24 -1.13
C LEU A 8 -4.55 49.07 -2.31
N SER A 9 -3.26 49.02 -2.67
CA SER A 9 -2.73 49.93 -3.70
C SER A 9 -2.67 49.39 -5.13
N LYS A 10 -2.73 48.06 -5.34
CA LYS A 10 -2.47 47.45 -6.67
C LYS A 10 -3.69 46.84 -7.40
N ALA A 11 -4.88 46.80 -6.77
CA ALA A 11 -6.06 46.12 -7.33
C ALA A 11 -6.92 46.96 -8.30
N ARG A 12 -6.40 48.06 -8.87
CA ARG A 12 -7.13 48.92 -9.83
C ARG A 12 -6.84 48.56 -11.30
N ARG A 13 -6.93 47.28 -11.67
CA ARG A 13 -6.92 46.85 -13.07
C ARG A 13 -8.30 46.28 -13.41
N ALA A 14 -8.89 46.71 -14.53
CA ALA A 14 -10.15 46.14 -15.02
C ALA A 14 -9.96 44.63 -15.32
N ASN A 15 -10.96 43.82 -14.98
CA ASN A 15 -11.01 42.36 -15.19
C ASN A 15 -10.12 41.47 -14.30
N VAL A 16 -10.04 41.73 -12.99
CA VAL A 16 -9.35 40.83 -12.03
C VAL A 16 -10.34 40.24 -11.03
N ARG A 17 -10.25 38.93 -10.80
CA ARG A 17 -10.97 38.25 -9.70
C ARG A 17 -10.22 38.51 -8.39
N VAL A 18 -10.90 39.16 -7.45
CA VAL A 18 -10.39 39.38 -6.08
C VAL A 18 -10.90 38.25 -5.18
N ILE A 19 -10.00 37.66 -4.40
CA ILE A 19 -10.33 36.67 -3.36
C ILE A 19 -9.97 37.30 -2.01
N ASP A 20 -10.98 37.66 -1.22
CA ASP A 20 -10.78 38.22 0.13
C ASP A 20 -10.75 37.12 1.18
N VAL A 21 -9.55 36.71 1.58
CA VAL A 21 -9.33 35.65 2.59
C VAL A 21 -9.64 36.10 4.02
N ARG A 22 -9.86 37.40 4.27
CA ARG A 22 -10.20 37.92 5.61
C ARG A 22 -11.60 37.51 6.04
N ALA A 23 -12.50 37.27 5.08
CA ALA A 23 -13.87 36.84 5.35
C ALA A 23 -13.96 35.43 5.97
N THR A 24 -12.83 34.69 6.03
CA THR A 24 -12.80 33.29 6.49
C THR A 24 -11.83 33.05 7.66
N SER A 25 -11.25 34.09 8.26
CA SER A 25 -10.17 33.98 9.28
C SER A 25 -8.99 33.11 8.85
N ALA A 26 -8.78 32.96 7.53
CA ALA A 26 -7.77 32.04 6.99
C ALA A 26 -6.39 32.71 6.91
N VAL A 27 -5.34 31.88 6.96
CA VAL A 27 -3.96 32.30 6.81
C VAL A 27 -3.39 31.72 5.52
N VAL A 28 -2.57 32.50 4.82
CA VAL A 28 -1.89 32.09 3.58
C VAL A 28 -0.44 31.73 3.91
N TYR A 29 -0.04 30.50 3.56
CA TYR A 29 1.32 29.99 3.72
C TYR A 29 1.87 29.51 2.37
N PRO A 30 3.20 29.36 2.23
CA PRO A 30 3.76 28.57 1.14
C PRO A 30 3.15 27.17 1.12
N GLY A 31 3.00 26.59 -0.08
CA GLY A 31 2.59 25.19 -0.19
C GLY A 31 3.58 24.28 0.55
N LEU A 32 3.08 23.18 1.10
CA LEU A 32 3.95 22.16 1.71
C LEU A 32 4.87 21.57 0.62
N ALA A 33 6.13 21.37 0.99
CA ALA A 33 7.12 20.75 0.13
C ALA A 33 7.70 19.51 0.84
N ASP A 34 7.50 18.35 0.23
CA ASP A 34 8.10 17.10 0.66
C ASP A 34 9.24 16.76 -0.32
N TYR A 35 10.46 16.64 0.21
CA TYR A 35 11.67 16.41 -0.58
C TYR A 35 12.02 14.92 -0.70
N HIS A 36 11.33 14.03 0.02
CA HIS A 36 11.60 12.60 -0.05
C HIS A 36 10.32 11.80 0.17
N THR A 37 9.72 11.35 -0.92
CA THR A 37 8.53 10.50 -0.88
C THR A 37 8.54 9.49 -2.02
N HIS A 38 7.85 8.38 -1.81
CA HIS A 38 7.60 7.36 -2.83
C HIS A 38 6.18 7.52 -3.36
N VAL A 39 5.91 8.57 -4.14
CA VAL A 39 4.54 8.92 -4.59
C VAL A 39 3.83 7.74 -5.26
N VAL A 40 4.54 6.96 -6.09
CA VAL A 40 3.96 5.79 -6.77
C VAL A 40 3.60 4.69 -5.76
N ALA A 41 4.52 4.33 -4.86
CA ALA A 41 4.27 3.29 -3.87
C ALA A 41 3.16 3.71 -2.88
N GLY A 42 3.21 4.96 -2.41
CA GLY A 42 2.18 5.56 -1.56
C GLY A 42 0.83 5.63 -2.26
N GLY A 43 0.80 6.04 -3.53
CA GLY A 43 -0.39 6.00 -4.37
C GLY A 43 -0.96 4.59 -4.46
N MET A 44 -0.13 3.59 -4.78
CA MET A 44 -0.56 2.19 -4.79
C MET A 44 -1.13 1.73 -3.44
N LEU A 45 -0.55 2.16 -2.30
CA LEU A 45 -1.09 1.86 -0.96
C LEU A 45 -2.45 2.52 -0.71
N LEU A 46 -2.67 3.75 -1.21
CA LEU A 46 -3.89 4.52 -0.98
C LEU A 46 -5.02 4.19 -1.96
N THR A 47 -4.70 3.82 -3.20
CA THR A 47 -5.68 3.67 -4.29
C THR A 47 -5.87 2.22 -4.74
N GLY A 48 -5.02 1.31 -4.29
CA GLY A 48 -5.05 -0.08 -4.75
C GLY A 48 -6.21 -0.86 -4.14
N ARG A 49 -6.84 -1.74 -4.94
CA ARG A 49 -7.64 -2.88 -4.50
C ARG A 49 -6.73 -3.84 -3.71
N LYS A 50 -6.33 -3.41 -2.52
CA LYS A 50 -5.33 -4.07 -1.69
C LYS A 50 -6.00 -4.73 -0.51
N VAL A 51 -5.49 -5.90 -0.16
CA VAL A 51 -5.79 -6.57 1.10
C VAL A 51 -5.12 -5.80 2.23
N ASP A 52 -5.90 -5.31 3.20
CA ASP A 52 -5.40 -4.81 4.49
C ASP A 52 -5.52 -5.93 5.53
N LEU A 53 -4.39 -6.30 6.12
CA LEU A 53 -4.28 -7.33 7.15
C LEU A 53 -3.90 -6.74 8.50
N SER A 54 -3.97 -5.42 8.65
CA SER A 54 -3.72 -4.75 9.92
C SER A 54 -4.72 -5.23 10.97
N GLY A 55 -4.21 -5.73 12.10
CA GLY A 55 -5.03 -6.28 13.18
C GLY A 55 -5.56 -7.71 12.96
N VAL A 56 -5.20 -8.36 11.85
CA VAL A 56 -5.45 -9.80 11.64
C VAL A 56 -4.48 -10.62 12.48
N SER A 57 -5.02 -11.58 13.24
CA SER A 57 -4.25 -12.33 14.24
C SER A 57 -4.41 -13.85 14.12
N THR A 58 -5.32 -14.33 13.28
CA THR A 58 -5.58 -15.76 13.09
C THR A 58 -5.60 -16.16 11.62
N LYS A 59 -5.35 -17.45 11.35
CA LYS A 59 -5.52 -18.03 10.01
C LYS A 59 -6.91 -17.78 9.43
N THR A 60 -7.94 -17.92 10.25
CA THR A 60 -9.33 -17.77 9.81
C THR A 60 -9.62 -16.33 9.37
N GLU A 61 -9.20 -15.35 10.16
CA GLU A 61 -9.31 -13.93 9.82
C GLU A 61 -8.52 -13.59 8.55
N PHE A 62 -7.28 -14.08 8.45
CA PHE A 62 -6.43 -13.88 7.28
C PHE A 62 -7.10 -14.41 6.00
N VAL A 63 -7.56 -15.66 6.02
CA VAL A 63 -8.22 -16.29 4.87
C VAL A 63 -9.52 -15.56 4.53
N ALA A 64 -10.28 -15.11 5.52
CA ALA A 64 -11.50 -14.34 5.30
C ALA A 64 -11.21 -13.00 4.61
N ALA A 65 -10.24 -12.24 5.11
CA ALA A 65 -9.84 -10.95 4.51
C ALA A 65 -9.32 -11.13 3.07
N VAL A 66 -8.51 -12.16 2.83
CA VAL A 66 -8.02 -12.50 1.48
C VAL A 66 -9.18 -12.85 0.54
N LYS A 67 -10.13 -13.68 0.98
CA LYS A 67 -11.29 -14.04 0.15
C LYS A 67 -12.22 -12.87 -0.15
N ASP A 68 -12.45 -12.01 0.84
CA ASP A 68 -13.27 -10.81 0.67
C ASP A 68 -12.69 -9.90 -0.41
N ALA A 69 -11.38 -9.62 -0.33
CA ALA A 69 -10.70 -8.81 -1.33
C ALA A 69 -10.59 -9.49 -2.71
N ALA A 70 -10.55 -10.83 -2.76
CA ALA A 70 -10.51 -11.56 -4.03
C ALA A 70 -11.73 -11.28 -4.91
N GLY A 71 -12.90 -10.96 -4.31
CA GLY A 71 -14.12 -10.63 -5.05
C GLY A 71 -14.02 -9.35 -5.88
N ALA A 72 -13.05 -8.49 -5.60
CA ALA A 72 -12.81 -7.25 -6.34
C ALA A 72 -11.72 -7.35 -7.41
N LEU A 73 -11.04 -8.51 -7.55
CA LEU A 73 -9.98 -8.70 -8.54
C LEU A 73 -10.56 -8.96 -9.93
N GLU A 74 -10.05 -8.26 -10.94
CA GLU A 74 -10.28 -8.63 -12.33
C GLU A 74 -9.40 -9.81 -12.75
N PRO A 75 -9.79 -10.57 -13.80
CA PRO A 75 -8.95 -11.62 -14.36
C PRO A 75 -7.55 -11.12 -14.73
N GLY A 76 -6.52 -11.79 -14.19
CA GLY A 76 -5.12 -11.46 -14.41
C GLY A 76 -4.54 -10.40 -13.47
N GLU A 77 -5.33 -9.82 -12.58
CA GLU A 77 -4.82 -8.92 -11.54
C GLU A 77 -4.06 -9.68 -10.46
N TRP A 78 -3.04 -9.02 -9.92
CA TRP A 78 -2.31 -9.48 -8.74
C TRP A 78 -3.03 -9.04 -7.48
N MET A 79 -3.10 -9.93 -6.49
CA MET A 79 -3.45 -9.53 -5.14
C MET A 79 -2.22 -8.93 -4.45
N LEU A 80 -2.27 -7.62 -4.22
CA LEU A 80 -1.25 -6.88 -3.49
C LEU A 80 -1.82 -6.36 -2.17
N GLY A 81 -0.95 -6.03 -1.21
CA GLY A 81 -1.39 -5.55 0.10
C GLY A 81 -0.43 -5.98 1.19
N GLY A 82 -0.95 -6.12 2.41
CA GLY A 82 -0.14 -6.52 3.54
C GLY A 82 -0.62 -5.93 4.87
N GLY A 83 0.32 -5.66 5.76
CA GLY A 83 0.05 -5.13 7.10
C GLY A 83 -0.06 -6.21 8.18
N TRP A 84 0.16 -7.48 7.83
CA TRP A 84 0.16 -8.55 8.81
C TRP A 84 1.38 -8.44 9.74
N ASP A 85 1.18 -8.79 11.00
CA ASP A 85 2.19 -8.75 12.04
C ASP A 85 2.43 -10.15 12.58
N ALA A 86 3.64 -10.68 12.40
CA ALA A 86 4.01 -12.01 12.89
C ALA A 86 3.77 -12.17 14.40
N SER A 87 3.93 -11.09 15.17
CA SER A 87 3.72 -11.09 16.62
C SER A 87 2.26 -11.11 17.03
N ALA A 88 1.34 -10.78 16.11
CA ALA A 88 -0.10 -10.86 16.35
C ALA A 88 -0.64 -12.29 16.26
N PHE A 89 0.05 -13.19 15.56
CA PHE A 89 -0.31 -14.60 15.46
C PHE A 89 0.27 -15.41 16.63
N ALA A 90 -0.32 -16.58 16.90
CA ALA A 90 0.27 -17.53 17.85
C ALA A 90 1.71 -17.90 17.44
N ALA A 91 2.57 -18.21 18.40
CA ALA A 91 3.99 -18.45 18.12
C ALA A 91 4.19 -19.57 17.07
N GLY A 92 4.90 -19.26 15.99
CA GLY A 92 5.11 -20.19 14.87
C GLY A 92 3.92 -20.34 13.92
N GLU A 93 2.81 -19.68 14.23
CA GLU A 93 1.71 -19.45 13.30
C GLU A 93 1.92 -18.09 12.65
N GLY A 94 1.74 -18.02 11.34
CA GLY A 94 1.91 -16.82 10.56
C GLY A 94 1.46 -17.11 9.13
N PRO A 95 1.27 -16.07 8.29
CA PRO A 95 0.83 -16.28 6.93
C PRO A 95 1.74 -17.25 6.16
N LYS A 96 1.13 -18.25 5.51
CA LYS A 96 1.83 -19.27 4.72
C LYS A 96 1.33 -19.30 3.29
N ARG A 97 2.18 -19.76 2.36
CA ARG A 97 1.84 -19.99 0.94
C ARG A 97 0.54 -20.78 0.79
N ALA A 98 0.41 -21.88 1.54
CA ALA A 98 -0.76 -22.75 1.51
C ALA A 98 -2.08 -22.05 1.91
N TRP A 99 -2.02 -20.98 2.72
CA TRP A 99 -3.23 -20.24 3.10
C TRP A 99 -3.72 -19.36 1.95
N LEU A 100 -2.80 -18.75 1.21
CA LEU A 100 -3.11 -18.00 0.00
C LEU A 100 -3.65 -18.93 -1.09
N ASP A 101 -2.96 -20.03 -1.36
CA ASP A 101 -3.39 -20.97 -2.41
C ASP A 101 -4.76 -21.58 -2.10
N GLY A 102 -5.04 -21.89 -0.83
CA GLY A 102 -6.37 -22.35 -0.40
C GLY A 102 -7.46 -21.27 -0.44
N ALA A 103 -7.10 -19.99 -0.35
CA ALA A 103 -8.03 -18.87 -0.40
C ALA A 103 -8.34 -18.41 -1.83
N LEU A 104 -7.32 -18.39 -2.70
CA LEU A 104 -7.38 -17.79 -4.04
C LEU A 104 -7.35 -18.82 -5.17
N GLY A 105 -6.96 -20.06 -4.88
CA GLY A 105 -6.57 -21.04 -5.88
C GLY A 105 -5.13 -20.85 -6.36
N SER A 106 -4.62 -21.82 -7.09
CA SER A 106 -3.21 -21.87 -7.52
C SER A 106 -2.87 -20.97 -8.72
N SER A 107 -3.81 -20.21 -9.27
CA SER A 107 -3.61 -19.40 -10.48
C SER A 107 -3.59 -17.89 -10.23
N VAL A 108 -3.98 -17.43 -9.04
CA VAL A 108 -4.00 -16.00 -8.70
C VAL A 108 -2.67 -15.62 -8.03
N PRO A 109 -1.86 -14.76 -8.67
CA PRO A 109 -0.61 -14.32 -8.06
C PRO A 109 -0.91 -13.34 -6.91
N ALA A 110 -0.34 -13.62 -5.74
CA ALA A 110 -0.49 -12.81 -4.54
C ALA A 110 0.87 -12.59 -3.87
N LEU A 111 1.12 -11.35 -3.44
CA LEU A 111 2.31 -10.97 -2.66
C LEU A 111 1.89 -9.97 -1.58
N LEU A 112 1.87 -10.41 -0.32
CA LEU A 112 1.36 -9.63 0.81
C LEU A 112 2.47 -9.35 1.82
N HIS A 113 2.81 -8.08 2.01
CA HIS A 113 3.92 -7.65 2.86
C HIS A 113 3.57 -7.66 4.36
N SER A 114 4.55 -7.95 5.20
CA SER A 114 4.45 -7.71 6.64
C SER A 114 4.31 -6.22 6.94
N HIS A 115 3.83 -5.88 8.13
CA HIS A 115 3.63 -4.49 8.55
C HIS A 115 4.92 -3.65 8.52
N ASP A 116 6.08 -4.29 8.74
CA ASP A 116 7.40 -3.65 8.76
C ASP A 116 8.11 -3.70 7.40
N MET A 117 7.47 -4.29 6.38
CA MET A 117 7.98 -4.43 5.00
C MET A 117 9.27 -5.24 4.85
N HIS A 118 9.70 -6.00 5.87
CA HIS A 118 10.87 -6.88 5.78
C HIS A 118 10.56 -8.30 5.32
N SER A 119 9.29 -8.70 5.37
CA SER A 119 8.84 -10.02 4.95
C SER A 119 7.64 -9.90 4.01
N ALA A 120 7.41 -10.93 3.22
CA ALA A 120 6.18 -11.08 2.44
C ALA A 120 5.80 -12.55 2.34
N VAL A 121 4.50 -12.81 2.26
CA VAL A 121 3.96 -14.13 1.92
C VAL A 121 3.53 -14.11 0.46
N ALA A 122 3.95 -15.11 -0.31
CA ALA A 122 3.67 -15.24 -1.73
C ALA A 122 2.82 -16.49 -2.01
N SER A 123 1.88 -16.40 -2.96
CA SER A 123 1.16 -17.57 -3.47
C SER A 123 2.05 -18.39 -4.42
N SER A 124 1.67 -19.63 -4.72
CA SER A 124 2.39 -20.45 -5.69
C SER A 124 2.49 -19.77 -7.06
N ALA A 125 1.40 -19.17 -7.55
CA ALA A 125 1.40 -18.43 -8.82
C ALA A 125 2.38 -17.23 -8.83
N ALA A 126 2.58 -16.56 -7.69
CA ALA A 126 3.53 -15.46 -7.60
C ALA A 126 4.98 -15.95 -7.61
N LEU A 127 5.27 -17.07 -6.93
CA LEU A 127 6.59 -17.71 -6.95
C LEU A 127 6.94 -18.23 -8.35
N ASP A 128 5.99 -18.88 -9.03
CA ASP A 128 6.15 -19.36 -10.41
C ASP A 128 6.45 -18.19 -11.36
N ALA A 129 5.71 -17.09 -11.23
CA ALA A 129 5.95 -15.88 -12.03
C ALA A 129 7.33 -15.25 -11.78
N ALA A 130 7.89 -15.43 -10.58
CA ALA A 130 9.23 -14.98 -10.22
C ALA A 130 10.33 -15.99 -10.56
N GLY A 131 9.99 -17.20 -11.01
CA GLY A 131 10.94 -18.28 -11.25
C GLY A 131 11.58 -18.82 -9.97
N VAL A 132 10.87 -18.75 -8.85
CA VAL A 132 11.33 -19.26 -7.55
C VAL A 132 10.70 -20.63 -7.32
N ASP A 133 11.53 -21.67 -7.28
CA ASP A 133 11.14 -23.04 -6.98
C ASP A 133 11.70 -23.51 -5.63
N ASP A 134 11.41 -24.75 -5.24
CA ASP A 134 11.88 -25.34 -3.99
C ASP A 134 13.42 -25.49 -3.93
N GLY A 135 14.10 -25.43 -5.09
CA GLY A 135 15.55 -25.46 -5.22
C GLY A 135 16.21 -24.08 -5.20
N ALA A 136 15.43 -23.00 -5.11
CA ALA A 136 15.96 -21.64 -5.09
C ALA A 136 16.92 -21.43 -3.92
N VAL A 137 18.10 -20.90 -4.23
CA VAL A 137 19.13 -20.53 -3.25
C VAL A 137 18.77 -19.19 -2.63
N ASP A 138 18.97 -19.06 -1.32
CA ASP A 138 18.71 -17.80 -0.62
C ASP A 138 19.59 -16.65 -1.19
N PRO A 139 19.01 -15.47 -1.46
CA PRO A 139 19.76 -14.33 -1.99
C PRO A 139 20.64 -13.70 -0.91
N PRO A 140 21.70 -12.95 -1.28
CA PRO A 140 22.49 -12.21 -0.31
C PRO A 140 21.63 -11.23 0.52
N GLY A 141 21.68 -11.35 1.85
CA GLY A 141 20.95 -10.46 2.77
C GLY A 141 19.48 -10.83 2.99
N GLY A 142 19.00 -11.96 2.47
CA GLY A 142 17.64 -12.45 2.70
C GLY A 142 17.57 -13.98 2.66
N SER A 143 16.36 -14.52 2.83
CA SER A 143 16.11 -15.95 2.70
C SER A 143 14.67 -16.22 2.25
N TYR A 144 14.47 -17.37 1.62
CA TYR A 144 13.13 -17.90 1.39
C TYR A 144 12.72 -18.74 2.60
N ALA A 145 11.63 -18.36 3.27
CA ALA A 145 11.02 -19.24 4.27
C ALA A 145 10.48 -20.49 3.56
N ARG A 146 10.87 -21.67 4.05
CA ARG A 146 10.46 -22.97 3.51
C ARG A 146 9.55 -23.64 4.53
N ASP A 147 8.37 -24.09 4.05
CA ASP A 147 7.35 -24.77 4.84
C ASP A 147 7.66 -26.26 5.06
#